data_AF-A0A318SEQ1-F1
#
_entry.id   AF-A0A318SEQ1-F1
#
_cell.length_a   1.000
_cell.length_b   1.000
_cell.length_c   1.000
_cell.angle_alpha   90.00
_cell.angle_beta   90.00
_cell.angle_gamma   90.00
#
_symmetry.space_group_name_H-M   'P 1'
#
loop_
_entity.id
_entity.type
_entity.pdbx_description
1 polymer ?
#
loop_
_entity_poly.entity_id
_entity_poly.type
_entity_poly.pdbx_seq_one_letter_code
_entity_poly.pdbx_strand_id
1 'polypeptide(L)'
;MKLQYSWPTECLCANFPMPVLATISLALQPLVRDDVWCADELSASHTGVSASGFAALDAVLPGGGWPVGAMTEILHAGPETFAWPLLLPALGPAVSARRRPVLLVGAPHLPFGPALAAQGLPPAQLLWVRSQAAAARLWACEQALRCADVAAVLAWLPQARPAELRRLQLAAAQHDALLWVFRPAEAAGSSAPARLRIRVEAAGEHGSALELHILKRRGPPLERPVQVPAHPPRLSALIAASRLGQRWQGPSPAAVAAPPASPPSTAKVVRLDFQGGVSGVAAALRVRAAVPPAAPGRPPPPAPCPPVRTGDGPAGDTGTTDAARGEGDALARAAVAA
;
A
#
# COMPACT_ATOMS: atom_id res chain seq x y z
N MET A 1 64.64 30.77 -8.48
CA MET A 1 65.18 31.70 -9.49
C MET A 1 64.80 31.16 -10.87
N LYS A 2 64.04 31.96 -11.64
CA LYS A 2 63.69 31.85 -13.08
C LYS A 2 62.87 30.65 -13.61
N LEU A 3 61.69 31.02 -14.11
CA LEU A 3 60.85 30.38 -15.12
C LEU A 3 61.61 30.13 -16.44
N GLN A 4 61.19 29.14 -17.25
CA GLN A 4 60.76 29.40 -18.64
C GLN A 4 60.17 28.17 -19.36
N TYR A 5 59.03 28.41 -20.00
CA TYR A 5 58.36 27.59 -21.00
C TYR A 5 59.07 27.67 -22.36
N SER A 6 58.96 26.61 -23.16
CA SER A 6 59.16 26.67 -24.62
C SER A 6 58.25 25.65 -25.31
N TRP A 7 57.37 26.14 -26.18
CA TRP A 7 56.61 25.37 -27.16
C TRP A 7 57.30 25.48 -28.52
N PRO A 8 57.25 24.44 -29.36
CA PRO A 8 57.38 24.59 -30.80
C PRO A 8 56.01 24.56 -31.51
N THR A 9 55.87 25.49 -32.44
CA THR A 9 54.78 25.67 -33.40
C THR A 9 55.09 24.92 -34.71
N GLU A 10 54.03 24.63 -35.49
CA GLU A 10 54.01 24.27 -36.93
C GLU A 10 54.34 22.81 -37.32
N CYS A 11 53.75 22.15 -38.32
CA CYS A 11 52.60 22.38 -39.21
C CYS A 11 52.33 21.08 -39.99
N LEU A 12 51.05 20.80 -40.28
CA LEU A 12 50.48 20.10 -41.46
C LEU A 12 51.13 18.81 -42.03
N CYS A 13 50.36 17.72 -42.12
CA CYS A 13 49.72 17.25 -43.37
C CYS A 13 48.96 15.91 -43.21
N ALA A 14 47.70 15.92 -43.66
CA ALA A 14 46.91 14.84 -44.28
C ALA A 14 46.73 13.48 -43.56
N ASN A 15 45.51 13.15 -43.14
CA ASN A 15 44.57 12.31 -43.91
C ASN A 15 43.21 12.19 -43.18
N PHE A 16 42.12 12.59 -43.83
CA PHE A 16 40.75 12.55 -43.29
C PHE A 16 39.99 11.32 -43.81
N PRO A 17 39.37 10.50 -42.95
CA PRO A 17 38.17 9.75 -43.31
C PRO A 17 36.92 10.46 -42.77
N MET A 18 35.92 10.62 -43.64
CA MET A 18 34.61 11.22 -43.36
C MET A 18 33.85 10.46 -42.26
N PRO A 19 33.28 11.14 -41.24
CA PRO A 19 32.24 10.56 -40.43
C PRO A 19 30.85 10.89 -41.00
N VAL A 20 30.01 9.87 -40.92
CA VAL A 20 28.58 9.81 -41.21
C VAL A 20 27.81 10.92 -40.48
N LEU A 21 26.83 11.50 -41.18
CA LEU A 21 25.90 12.52 -40.68
C LEU A 21 25.29 12.12 -39.31
N ALA A 22 25.88 12.63 -38.23
CA ALA A 22 25.22 12.69 -36.93
C ALA A 22 24.23 13.86 -36.97
N THR A 23 22.95 13.55 -36.89
CA THR A 23 21.89 14.53 -36.63
C THR A 23 22.26 15.31 -35.38
N ILE A 24 22.63 16.57 -35.55
CA ILE A 24 22.88 17.51 -34.46
C ILE A 24 21.54 17.70 -33.75
N SER A 25 21.37 17.01 -32.62
CA SER A 25 20.36 17.36 -31.65
C SER A 25 20.79 18.71 -31.07
N LEU A 26 20.18 19.78 -31.56
CA LEU A 26 20.34 21.12 -31.00
C LEU A 26 19.73 21.08 -29.59
N ALA A 27 20.53 20.68 -28.61
CA ALA A 27 20.23 20.95 -27.21
C ALA A 27 20.23 22.46 -27.09
N LEU A 28 19.03 23.04 -27.05
CA LEU A 28 18.82 24.42 -26.67
C LEU A 28 19.27 24.52 -25.21
N GLN A 29 20.56 24.74 -24.98
CA GLN A 29 21.08 25.03 -23.67
C GLN A 29 20.52 26.39 -23.28
N PRO A 30 19.62 26.49 -22.28
CA PRO A 30 19.28 27.79 -21.76
C PRO A 30 20.58 28.41 -21.25
N LEU A 31 20.89 29.62 -21.71
CA LEU A 31 21.96 30.45 -21.16
C LEU A 31 21.51 30.87 -19.75
N VAL A 32 21.54 29.93 -18.81
CA VAL A 32 21.25 30.18 -17.40
C VAL A 32 22.45 30.96 -16.88
N ARG A 33 22.18 32.16 -16.39
CA ARG A 33 23.19 33.02 -15.80
C ARG A 33 23.73 32.36 -14.51
N ASP A 34 25.01 32.58 -14.21
CA ASP A 34 25.68 32.08 -13.00
C ASP A 34 25.07 32.59 -11.67
N ASP A 35 24.14 33.54 -11.73
CA ASP A 35 23.39 34.10 -10.59
C ASP A 35 22.04 33.41 -10.33
N VAL A 36 21.62 32.47 -11.20
CA VAL A 36 20.39 31.71 -11.03
C VAL A 36 20.71 30.32 -10.48
N TRP A 37 20.36 30.10 -9.21
CA TRP A 37 20.50 28.79 -8.58
C TRP A 37 19.57 27.76 -9.25
N CYS A 38 20.14 26.80 -9.98
CA CYS A 38 19.42 25.67 -10.54
C CYS A 38 19.08 24.65 -9.44
N ALA A 39 17.83 24.64 -8.98
CA ALA A 39 17.32 23.70 -7.98
C ALA A 39 17.51 22.21 -8.36
N ASP A 40 17.65 21.94 -9.66
CA ASP A 40 17.91 20.62 -10.22
C ASP A 40 19.36 20.16 -10.05
N GLU A 41 20.32 21.04 -9.81
CA GLU A 41 21.74 20.65 -9.62
C GLU A 41 22.00 20.07 -8.21
N LEU A 42 21.28 20.56 -7.20
CA LEU A 42 21.22 19.89 -5.88
C LEU A 42 20.47 18.54 -5.93
N SER A 43 19.93 18.17 -7.10
CA SER A 43 19.11 16.95 -7.32
C SER A 43 19.90 15.69 -7.56
N ALA A 44 21.16 15.81 -7.96
CA ALA A 44 22.07 14.69 -8.10
C ALA A 44 22.55 14.12 -6.75
N SER A 45 21.94 14.52 -5.61
CA SER A 45 22.06 13.75 -4.38
C SER A 45 21.43 12.38 -4.61
N HIS A 46 22.29 11.39 -4.91
CA HIS A 46 21.99 9.99 -5.17
C HIS A 46 20.99 9.43 -4.15
N THR A 47 19.71 9.64 -4.41
CA THR A 47 18.64 8.96 -3.69
C THR A 47 18.57 7.60 -4.37
N GLY A 48 18.86 6.53 -3.63
CA GLY A 48 18.69 5.19 -4.17
C GLY A 48 17.28 5.02 -4.73
N VAL A 49 17.16 4.31 -5.85
CA VAL A 49 15.84 3.97 -6.41
C VAL A 49 15.70 2.46 -6.55
N SER A 50 14.46 2.00 -6.47
CA SER A 50 14.08 0.64 -6.84
C SER A 50 13.21 0.72 -8.09
N ALA A 51 13.54 -0.06 -9.11
CA ALA A 51 12.73 -0.13 -10.34
C ALA A 51 11.26 -0.40 -10.00
N SER A 52 10.34 0.27 -10.69
CA SER A 52 8.90 0.06 -10.46
C SER A 52 8.38 -1.22 -11.12
N GLY A 53 9.11 -1.72 -12.13
CA GLY A 53 8.66 -2.79 -13.02
C GLY A 53 7.76 -2.30 -14.16
N PHE A 54 7.56 -0.98 -14.27
CA PHE A 54 6.83 -0.34 -15.36
C PHE A 54 7.70 0.71 -16.03
N ALA A 55 8.15 0.45 -17.27
CA ALA A 55 8.99 1.39 -18.02
C ALA A 55 8.36 2.79 -18.15
N ALA A 56 7.03 2.87 -18.33
CA ALA A 56 6.31 4.14 -18.42
C ALA A 56 6.34 4.94 -17.11
N LEU A 57 6.33 4.26 -15.96
CA LEU A 57 6.43 4.92 -14.66
C LEU A 57 7.89 5.29 -14.35
N ASP A 58 8.84 4.38 -14.58
CA ASP A 58 10.27 4.62 -14.38
C ASP A 58 10.76 5.82 -15.21
N ALA A 59 10.27 5.99 -16.44
CA ALA A 59 10.62 7.14 -17.29
C ALA A 59 10.22 8.51 -16.71
N VAL A 60 9.23 8.56 -15.81
CA VAL A 60 8.74 9.82 -15.24
C VAL A 60 9.13 10.01 -13.77
N LEU A 61 9.60 8.96 -13.10
CA LEU A 61 10.05 9.06 -11.71
C LEU A 61 11.49 9.57 -11.65
N PRO A 62 11.80 10.53 -10.75
CA PRO A 62 13.17 10.97 -10.55
C PRO A 62 14.10 9.79 -10.23
N GLY A 63 15.19 9.66 -10.99
CA GLY A 63 16.15 8.56 -10.83
C GLY A 63 15.71 7.22 -11.44
N GLY A 64 14.50 7.11 -12.01
CA GLY A 64 14.08 5.90 -12.73
C GLY A 64 13.37 4.84 -11.89
N GLY A 65 12.73 5.21 -10.77
CA GLY A 65 12.00 4.25 -9.96
C GLY A 65 11.44 4.79 -8.65
N TRP A 66 10.98 3.88 -7.79
CA TRP A 66 10.53 4.18 -6.44
C TRP A 66 11.68 4.71 -5.58
N PRO A 67 11.51 5.83 -4.87
CA PRO A 67 12.57 6.41 -4.07
C PRO A 67 12.82 5.54 -2.82
N VAL A 68 14.05 5.08 -2.64
CA VAL A 68 14.55 4.42 -1.43
C VAL A 68 14.93 5.50 -0.41
N GLY A 69 14.69 5.24 0.88
CA GLY A 69 14.92 6.24 1.92
C GLY A 69 13.88 7.36 1.92
N ALA A 70 12.74 7.14 1.26
CA ALA A 70 11.67 8.11 1.21
C ALA A 70 10.29 7.47 1.19
N MET A 71 9.32 8.22 1.69
CA MET A 71 7.93 7.85 1.69
C MET A 71 7.30 8.15 0.33
N THR A 72 6.66 7.13 -0.22
CA THR A 72 5.72 7.23 -1.33
C THR A 72 4.31 7.14 -0.77
N GLU A 73 3.51 8.18 -0.97
CA GLU A 73 2.09 8.17 -0.60
C GLU A 73 1.24 7.74 -1.78
N ILE A 74 0.42 6.71 -1.58
CA ILE A 74 -0.53 6.17 -2.55
C ILE A 74 -1.94 6.53 -2.08
N LEU A 75 -2.63 7.30 -2.92
CA LEU A 75 -3.97 7.80 -2.69
C LEU A 75 -4.96 7.07 -3.61
N HIS A 76 -6.10 6.64 -3.09
CA HIS A 76 -7.10 5.92 -3.88
C HIS A 76 -8.51 6.20 -3.37
N ALA A 77 -9.49 6.20 -4.29
CA ALA A 77 -10.90 6.45 -3.97
C ALA A 77 -11.70 5.15 -3.75
N GLY A 78 -11.20 4.02 -4.27
CA GLY A 78 -11.90 2.73 -4.30
C GLY A 78 -11.29 1.67 -3.37
N PRO A 79 -11.71 0.40 -3.49
CA PRO A 79 -11.13 -0.69 -2.71
C PRO A 79 -9.61 -0.74 -2.93
N GLU A 80 -8.89 -1.03 -1.87
CA GLU A 80 -7.43 -0.96 -1.71
C GLU A 80 -6.65 -1.97 -2.59
N THR A 81 -7.33 -2.55 -3.57
CA THR A 81 -6.90 -3.65 -4.45
C THR A 81 -5.80 -3.24 -5.42
N PHE A 82 -5.53 -1.94 -5.59
CA PHE A 82 -4.48 -1.43 -6.48
C PHE A 82 -3.06 -1.64 -5.96
N ALA A 83 -2.90 -1.93 -4.66
CA ALA A 83 -1.58 -2.13 -4.05
C ALA A 83 -0.77 -3.21 -4.77
N TRP A 84 -1.39 -4.35 -5.08
CA TRP A 84 -0.68 -5.50 -5.64
C TRP A 84 -0.30 -5.31 -7.11
N PRO A 85 -1.22 -4.93 -8.02
CA PRO A 85 -0.82 -4.64 -9.39
C PRO A 85 0.28 -3.58 -9.50
N LEU A 86 0.23 -2.54 -8.67
CA LEU A 86 1.20 -1.45 -8.72
C LEU A 86 2.57 -1.82 -8.11
N LEU A 87 2.59 -2.57 -7.01
CA LEU A 87 3.82 -2.77 -6.23
C LEU A 87 4.48 -4.14 -6.42
N LEU A 88 3.74 -5.18 -6.82
CA LEU A 88 4.32 -6.51 -7.04
C LEU A 88 5.47 -6.54 -8.03
N PRO A 89 5.43 -5.81 -9.17
CA PRO A 89 6.53 -5.82 -10.12
C PRO A 89 7.86 -5.30 -9.53
N ALA A 90 7.79 -4.41 -8.53
CA ALA A 90 8.96 -3.95 -7.78
C ALA A 90 9.36 -4.93 -6.66
N LEU A 91 8.38 -5.48 -5.93
CA LEU A 91 8.62 -6.33 -4.76
C LEU A 91 9.15 -7.73 -5.12
N GLY A 92 8.62 -8.35 -6.18
CA GLY A 92 8.97 -9.73 -6.54
C GLY A 92 10.47 -9.94 -6.76
N PRO A 93 11.13 -9.16 -7.63
CA PRO A 93 12.57 -9.23 -7.84
C PRO A 93 13.38 -8.89 -6.58
N ALA A 94 12.98 -7.86 -5.83
CA ALA A 94 13.68 -7.42 -4.63
C ALA A 94 13.68 -8.49 -3.52
N VAL A 95 12.53 -9.13 -3.30
CA VAL A 95 12.38 -10.23 -2.33
C VAL A 95 13.09 -11.49 -2.81
N SER A 96 13.04 -11.80 -4.10
CA SER A 96 13.71 -12.97 -4.67
C SER A 96 15.24 -12.89 -4.52
N ALA A 97 15.80 -11.69 -4.66
CA ALA A 97 17.25 -11.48 -4.56
C ALA A 97 17.80 -11.59 -3.12
N ARG A 98 17.08 -11.03 -2.13
CA ARG A 98 17.58 -10.90 -0.75
C ARG A 98 16.86 -11.74 0.29
N ARG A 99 15.74 -12.38 -0.07
CA ARG A 99 14.89 -13.17 0.85
C ARG A 99 14.49 -12.43 2.13
N ARG A 100 14.32 -11.12 2.03
CA ARG A 100 13.90 -10.24 3.13
C ARG A 100 12.37 -10.08 3.12
N PRO A 101 11.70 -10.12 4.28
CA PRO A 101 10.24 -10.01 4.34
C PRO A 101 9.73 -8.62 3.96
N VAL A 102 8.53 -8.58 3.41
CA VAL A 102 7.73 -7.37 3.18
C VAL A 102 6.67 -7.29 4.29
N LEU A 103 6.64 -6.17 5.00
CA LEU A 103 5.70 -5.95 6.08
C LEU A 103 4.43 -5.26 5.56
N LEU A 104 3.28 -5.82 5.89
CA LEU A 104 1.96 -5.25 5.65
C LEU A 104 1.41 -4.76 6.98
N VAL A 105 1.22 -3.46 7.14
CA VAL A 105 0.72 -2.87 8.38
C VAL A 105 -0.68 -2.32 8.16
N GLY A 106 -1.66 -2.90 8.85
CA GLY A 106 -3.05 -2.44 8.76
C GLY A 106 -3.76 -2.78 7.44
N ALA A 107 -3.20 -3.69 6.62
CA ALA A 107 -3.83 -4.08 5.37
C ALA A 107 -5.29 -4.52 5.61
N PRO A 108 -6.25 -4.03 4.81
CA PRO A 108 -7.68 -4.22 5.06
C PRO A 108 -8.13 -5.66 4.81
N HIS A 109 -7.44 -6.38 3.93
CA HIS A 109 -7.81 -7.73 3.50
C HIS A 109 -6.60 -8.67 3.58
N LEU A 110 -6.87 -9.95 3.85
CA LEU A 110 -5.85 -10.99 3.77
C LEU A 110 -5.39 -11.13 2.32
N PRO A 111 -4.09 -11.00 2.01
CA PRO A 111 -3.61 -11.16 0.65
C PRO A 111 -3.75 -12.60 0.17
N PHE A 112 -4.14 -12.79 -1.10
CA PHE A 112 -4.25 -14.11 -1.69
C PHE A 112 -2.87 -14.67 -2.07
N GLY A 113 -2.26 -15.40 -1.13
CA GLY A 113 -0.89 -15.91 -1.22
C GLY A 113 -0.48 -16.57 -2.54
N PRO A 114 -1.29 -17.49 -3.13
CA PRO A 114 -0.93 -18.15 -4.39
C PRO A 114 -0.73 -17.16 -5.56
N ALA A 115 -1.54 -16.11 -5.67
CA ALA A 115 -1.38 -15.12 -6.74
C ALA A 115 -0.15 -14.23 -6.54
N LEU A 116 0.25 -13.97 -5.29
CA LEU A 116 1.48 -13.24 -4.97
C LEU A 116 2.71 -14.11 -5.26
N ALA A 117 2.66 -15.39 -4.88
CA ALA A 117 3.73 -16.35 -5.13
C ALA A 117 4.01 -16.53 -6.63
N ALA A 118 2.95 -16.59 -7.45
CA ALA A 118 3.06 -16.66 -8.91
C ALA A 118 3.76 -15.43 -9.54
N GLN A 119 3.89 -14.33 -8.78
CA GLN A 119 4.56 -13.09 -9.19
C GLN A 119 5.84 -12.81 -8.38
N GLY A 120 6.39 -13.83 -7.71
CA GLY A 120 7.69 -13.75 -7.02
C GLY A 120 7.63 -13.24 -5.58
N LEU A 121 6.44 -13.12 -4.98
CA LEU A 121 6.27 -12.76 -3.56
C LEU A 121 5.62 -13.92 -2.78
N PRO A 122 6.40 -14.90 -2.31
CA PRO A 122 5.85 -16.04 -1.59
C PRO A 122 5.30 -15.62 -0.21
N PRO A 123 4.24 -16.27 0.30
CA PRO A 123 3.65 -15.95 1.61
C PRO A 123 4.63 -16.02 2.77
N ALA A 124 5.66 -16.86 2.69
CA ALA A 124 6.71 -16.96 3.70
C ALA A 124 7.53 -15.65 3.86
N GLN A 125 7.47 -14.76 2.87
CA GLN A 125 8.12 -13.45 2.89
C GLN A 125 7.15 -12.30 3.16
N LEU A 126 5.94 -12.61 3.61
CA LEU A 126 4.96 -11.62 4.02
C LEU A 126 4.76 -11.68 5.53
N LEU A 127 4.91 -10.53 6.18
CA LEU A 127 4.55 -10.35 7.58
C LEU A 127 3.33 -9.42 7.64
N TRP A 128 2.24 -9.85 8.28
CA TRP A 128 1.02 -9.07 8.35
C TRP A 128 0.73 -8.62 9.78
N VAL A 129 0.96 -7.34 10.06
CA VAL A 129 0.65 -6.70 11.34
C VAL A 129 -0.77 -6.15 11.30
N ARG A 130 -1.64 -6.79 12.07
CA ARG A 130 -3.06 -6.43 12.18
C ARG A 130 -3.30 -5.67 13.47
N SER A 131 -3.84 -4.47 13.36
CA SER A 131 -4.33 -3.71 14.51
C SER A 131 -5.43 -2.75 14.06
N GLN A 132 -6.41 -2.50 14.92
CA GLN A 132 -7.40 -1.45 14.71
C GLN A 132 -6.94 -0.09 15.26
N ALA A 133 -5.99 -0.08 16.20
CA ALA A 133 -5.47 1.13 16.81
C ALA A 133 -4.46 1.83 15.88
N ALA A 134 -4.74 3.08 15.49
CA ALA A 134 -3.87 3.86 14.61
C ALA A 134 -2.45 4.02 15.17
N ALA A 135 -2.32 4.31 16.46
CA ALA A 135 -1.03 4.45 17.13
C ALA A 135 -0.18 3.16 17.06
N ALA A 136 -0.80 1.99 17.21
CA ALA A 136 -0.10 0.71 17.11
C ALA A 136 0.39 0.43 15.69
N ARG A 137 -0.39 0.81 14.66
CA ARG A 137 0.05 0.71 13.26
C ARG A 137 1.26 1.61 12.99
N LEU A 138 1.21 2.87 13.43
CA LEU A 138 2.32 3.81 13.29
C LEU A 138 3.58 3.30 13.97
N TRP A 139 3.45 2.86 15.23
CA TRP A 139 4.56 2.29 15.98
C TRP A 139 5.16 1.07 15.27
N ALA A 140 4.32 0.15 14.78
CA ALA A 140 4.79 -1.02 14.04
C ALA A 140 5.52 -0.65 12.74
N CYS A 141 5.02 0.35 12.01
CA CYS A 141 5.71 0.87 10.82
C CYS A 141 7.10 1.40 11.19
N GLU A 142 7.23 2.18 12.25
CA GLU A 142 8.52 2.72 12.67
C GLU A 142 9.51 1.64 13.10
N GLN A 143 9.06 0.64 13.87
CA GLN A 143 9.93 -0.47 14.25
C GLN A 143 10.40 -1.25 13.03
N ALA A 144 9.51 -1.45 12.06
CA ALA A 144 9.84 -2.14 10.82
C ALA A 144 10.86 -1.37 9.97
N LEU A 145 10.72 -0.04 9.88
CA LEU A 145 11.66 0.81 9.13
C LEU A 145 13.06 0.82 9.76
N ARG A 146 13.17 0.60 11.07
CA ARG A 146 14.46 0.46 11.78
C ARG A 146 15.10 -0.91 11.60
N CYS A 147 14.35 -1.89 11.11
CA CYS A 147 14.83 -3.26 10.95
C CYS A 147 15.55 -3.43 9.62
N ALA A 148 16.86 -3.66 9.68
CA ALA A 148 17.71 -3.84 8.51
C ALA A 148 17.34 -5.08 7.65
N ASP A 149 16.54 -6.01 8.17
CA ASP A 149 16.10 -7.21 7.46
C ASP A 149 14.75 -7.04 6.75
N VAL A 150 14.02 -5.95 6.92
CA VAL A 150 12.72 -5.74 6.23
C VAL A 150 12.94 -5.14 4.85
N ALA A 151 12.50 -5.82 3.78
CA ALA A 151 12.69 -5.36 2.39
C ALA A 151 11.90 -4.08 2.10
N ALA A 152 10.66 -4.03 2.59
CA ALA A 152 9.76 -2.90 2.40
C ALA A 152 8.62 -2.91 3.43
N VAL A 153 8.03 -1.73 3.64
CA VAL A 153 6.85 -1.53 4.47
C VAL A 153 5.71 -0.96 3.63
N LEU A 154 4.59 -1.67 3.60
CA LEU A 154 3.33 -1.23 3.02
C LEU A 154 2.36 -0.95 4.18
N ALA A 155 1.98 0.31 4.34
CA ALA A 155 1.26 0.79 5.51
C ALA A 155 -0.08 1.43 5.15
N TRP A 156 -1.18 0.87 5.65
CA TRP A 156 -2.54 1.39 5.50
C TRP A 156 -2.89 2.29 6.68
N LEU A 157 -2.74 3.59 6.47
CA LEU A 157 -2.77 4.62 7.52
C LEU A 157 -3.77 5.73 7.21
N PRO A 158 -5.08 5.43 7.06
CA PRO A 158 -6.07 6.40 6.61
C PRO A 158 -6.19 7.63 7.53
N GLN A 159 -5.88 7.46 8.82
CA GLN A 159 -6.00 8.49 9.86
C GLN A 159 -4.68 9.21 10.18
N ALA A 160 -3.57 8.88 9.50
CA ALA A 160 -2.27 9.44 9.84
C ALA A 160 -2.21 10.96 9.64
N ARG A 161 -1.67 11.64 10.65
CA ARG A 161 -1.49 13.09 10.69
C ARG A 161 -0.13 13.49 10.10
N PRO A 162 0.05 14.74 9.65
CA PRO A 162 1.31 15.18 9.03
C PRO A 162 2.56 14.97 9.91
N ALA A 163 2.46 15.14 11.23
CA ALA A 163 3.57 14.91 12.16
C ALA A 163 3.99 13.42 12.21
N GLU A 164 3.03 12.51 12.20
CA GLU A 164 3.26 11.06 12.20
C GLU A 164 3.88 10.61 10.87
N LEU A 165 3.36 11.12 9.75
CA LEU A 165 3.94 10.90 8.42
C LEU A 165 5.38 11.45 8.32
N ARG A 166 5.67 12.58 8.98
CA ARG A 166 7.02 13.15 9.01
C ARG A 166 7.98 12.25 9.78
N ARG A 167 7.53 11.69 10.90
CA ARG A 167 8.30 10.72 11.69
C ARG A 167 8.60 9.47 10.87
N LEU A 168 7.64 8.94 10.11
CA LEU A 168 7.85 7.81 9.19
C LEU A 168 8.81 8.15 8.05
N GLN A 169 8.68 9.33 7.43
CA GLN A 169 9.60 9.79 6.38
C GLN A 169 11.04 9.89 6.90
N LEU A 170 11.25 10.38 8.13
CA LEU A 170 12.57 10.43 8.76
C LEU A 170 13.13 9.05 9.04
N ALA A 171 12.30 8.13 9.55
CA ALA A 171 12.71 6.74 9.78
C ALA A 171 13.08 6.04 8.46
N ALA A 172 12.30 6.23 7.40
CA ALA A 172 12.61 5.69 6.08
C ALA A 172 13.97 6.22 5.57
N ALA A 173 14.20 7.53 5.69
CA ALA A 173 15.46 8.16 5.26
C ALA A 173 16.67 7.72 6.07
N GLN A 174 16.51 7.51 7.39
CA GLN A 174 17.62 7.08 8.25
C GLN A 174 18.10 5.65 7.95
N HIS A 175 17.23 4.80 7.42
CA HIS A 175 17.49 3.38 7.24
C HIS A 175 17.43 2.92 5.78
N ASP A 176 17.42 3.85 4.82
CA ASP A 176 17.31 3.58 3.39
C ASP A 176 16.19 2.58 3.05
N ALA A 177 15.03 2.75 3.70
CA ALA A 177 13.92 1.81 3.58
C ALA A 177 12.93 2.20 2.47
N LEU A 178 12.34 1.20 1.83
CA LEU A 178 11.20 1.38 0.93
C LEU A 178 9.90 1.45 1.73
N LEU A 179 9.21 2.59 1.64
CA LEU A 179 7.97 2.85 2.37
C LEU A 179 6.86 3.32 1.42
N TRP A 180 5.77 2.56 1.38
CA TRP A 180 4.52 2.97 0.78
C TRP A 180 3.45 3.17 1.84
N VAL A 181 2.82 4.33 1.84
CA VAL A 181 1.71 4.67 2.74
C VAL A 181 0.43 4.83 1.92
N PHE A 182 -0.56 4.00 2.21
CA PHE A 182 -1.88 4.02 1.60
C PHE A 182 -2.84 4.89 2.43
N ARG A 183 -3.46 5.85 1.75
CA ARG A 183 -4.41 6.81 2.32
C ARG A 183 -5.56 7.06 1.35
N PRO A 184 -6.72 7.48 1.86
CA PRO A 184 -7.89 7.69 1.00
C PRO A 184 -7.72 8.95 0.15
N ALA A 185 -8.38 9.01 -1.01
CA ALA A 185 -8.18 10.07 -2.01
C ALA A 185 -8.43 11.49 -1.48
N GLU A 186 -9.28 11.65 -0.47
CA GLU A 186 -9.57 12.92 0.20
C GLU A 186 -8.32 13.53 0.85
N ALA A 187 -7.32 12.71 1.19
CA ALA A 187 -6.05 13.17 1.71
C ALA A 187 -5.17 13.88 0.66
N ALA A 188 -5.55 13.89 -0.62
CA ALA A 188 -4.81 14.59 -1.69
C ALA A 188 -4.59 16.08 -1.36
N GLY A 189 -5.59 16.76 -0.82
CA GLY A 189 -5.50 18.17 -0.41
C GLY A 189 -4.70 18.41 0.87
N SER A 190 -4.43 17.36 1.66
CA SER A 190 -3.64 17.48 2.89
C SER A 190 -2.14 17.53 2.59
N SER A 191 -1.40 18.29 3.40
CA SER A 191 0.07 18.34 3.31
C SER A 191 0.67 17.03 3.82
N ALA A 192 1.55 16.42 3.01
CA ALA A 192 2.30 15.23 3.37
C ALA A 192 3.80 15.42 3.06
N PRO A 193 4.69 14.94 3.93
CA PRO A 193 6.14 15.02 3.75
C PRO A 193 6.68 14.03 2.71
N ALA A 194 5.81 13.30 2.00
CA ALA A 194 6.18 12.34 0.97
C ALA A 194 7.01 12.99 -0.14
N ARG A 195 8.04 12.28 -0.65
CA ARG A 195 8.77 12.72 -1.85
C ARG A 195 7.97 12.46 -3.13
N LEU A 196 7.14 11.42 -3.10
CA LEU A 196 6.29 11.00 -4.20
C LEU A 196 4.86 10.83 -3.68
N ARG A 197 3.89 11.47 -4.34
CA ARG A 197 2.46 11.29 -4.08
C ARG A 197 1.77 10.91 -5.38
N ILE A 198 1.05 9.80 -5.37
CA ILE A 198 0.35 9.28 -6.54
C ILE A 198 -1.08 9.02 -6.15
N ARG A 199 -2.03 9.54 -6.94
CA ARG A 199 -3.43 9.09 -6.90
C ARG A 199 -3.63 8.01 -7.95
N VAL A 200 -4.21 6.89 -7.55
CA VAL A 200 -4.39 5.71 -8.38
C VAL A 200 -5.87 5.50 -8.64
N GLU A 201 -6.21 5.35 -9.91
CA GLU A 201 -7.57 5.10 -10.38
C GLU A 201 -7.60 3.87 -11.29
N ALA A 202 -8.69 3.12 -11.25
CA ALA A 202 -8.91 2.04 -12.21
C ALA A 202 -9.26 2.63 -13.57
N ALA A 203 -8.63 2.13 -14.63
CA ALA A 203 -8.87 2.56 -16.00
C ALA A 203 -9.01 1.37 -16.96
N GLY A 204 -9.54 1.65 -18.14
CA GLY A 204 -9.80 0.64 -19.16
C GLY A 204 -10.97 -0.29 -18.83
N GLU A 205 -11.29 -1.17 -19.77
CA GLU A 205 -12.45 -2.06 -19.66
C GLU A 205 -12.32 -3.03 -18.48
N HIS A 206 -13.24 -2.93 -17.52
CA HIS A 206 -13.27 -3.73 -16.30
C HIS A 206 -11.98 -3.59 -15.46
N GLY A 207 -11.34 -2.42 -15.48
CA GLY A 207 -10.14 -2.15 -14.69
C GLY A 207 -8.88 -2.85 -15.22
N SER A 208 -8.75 -3.01 -16.54
CA SER A 208 -7.59 -3.61 -17.20
C SER A 208 -6.28 -2.86 -16.97
N ALA A 209 -6.37 -1.56 -16.67
CA ALA A 209 -5.25 -0.65 -16.45
C ALA A 209 -5.44 0.14 -15.15
N LEU A 210 -4.34 0.70 -14.66
CA LEU A 210 -4.31 1.72 -13.62
C LEU A 210 -3.88 3.04 -14.24
N GLU A 211 -4.56 4.09 -13.86
CA GLU A 211 -4.19 5.46 -14.19
C GLU A 211 -3.56 6.13 -12.96
N LEU A 212 -2.32 6.57 -13.11
CA LEU A 212 -1.49 7.12 -12.05
C LEU A 212 -1.37 8.64 -12.22
N HIS A 213 -2.07 9.37 -11.37
CA HIS A 213 -2.01 10.83 -11.29
C HIS A 213 -0.90 11.23 -10.31
N ILE A 214 0.25 11.69 -10.82
CA ILE A 214 1.39 12.09 -9.98
C ILE A 214 1.14 13.49 -9.41
N LEU A 215 0.71 13.55 -8.15
CA LEU A 215 0.37 14.80 -7.48
C LEU A 215 1.59 15.56 -6.95
N LYS A 216 2.65 14.82 -6.61
CA LYS A 216 3.90 15.39 -6.11
C LYS A 216 5.05 14.49 -6.51
N ARG A 217 6.06 15.08 -7.11
CA ARG A 217 7.38 14.48 -7.35
C ARG A 217 8.41 15.60 -7.43
N ARG A 218 9.68 15.25 -7.47
CA ARG A 218 10.73 16.20 -7.86
C ARG A 218 10.75 16.37 -9.39
N GLY A 219 11.13 17.55 -9.86
CA GLY A 219 11.15 17.90 -11.29
C GLY A 219 9.85 18.54 -11.76
N PRO A 220 9.69 18.75 -13.08
CA PRO A 220 8.55 19.46 -13.63
C PRO A 220 7.23 18.74 -13.34
N PRO A 221 6.10 19.47 -13.25
CA PRO A 221 4.80 18.82 -13.08
C PRO A 221 4.50 17.90 -14.28
N LEU A 222 3.80 16.79 -14.03
CA LEU A 222 3.20 15.98 -15.09
C LEU A 222 1.76 16.43 -15.28
N GLU A 223 1.42 16.84 -16.49
CA GLU A 223 0.04 17.21 -16.84
C GLU A 223 -0.83 16.00 -17.18
N ARG A 224 -0.21 14.92 -17.65
CA ARG A 224 -0.91 13.71 -18.08
C ARG A 224 -0.64 12.56 -17.10
N PRO A 225 -1.67 11.78 -16.76
CA PRO A 225 -1.48 10.61 -15.93
C PRO A 225 -0.68 9.53 -16.68
N VAL A 226 0.02 8.70 -15.91
CA VAL A 226 0.75 7.54 -16.43
C VAL A 226 -0.14 6.32 -16.36
N GLN A 227 -0.25 5.58 -17.47
CA GLN A 227 -1.00 4.34 -17.48
C GLN A 227 -0.07 3.13 -17.31
N VAL A 228 -0.47 2.21 -16.43
CA VAL A 228 0.21 0.93 -16.22
C VAL A 228 -0.81 -0.21 -16.24
N PRO A 229 -0.45 -1.43 -16.65
CA PRO A 229 -1.40 -2.55 -16.65
C PRO A 229 -1.78 -2.94 -15.22
N ALA A 230 -3.06 -3.23 -14.98
CA ALA A 230 -3.56 -3.68 -13.67
C ALA A 230 -3.38 -5.20 -13.45
N HIS A 231 -2.95 -5.93 -14.48
CA HIS A 231 -2.82 -7.38 -14.46
C HIS A 231 -1.56 -7.81 -15.20
N PRO A 232 -0.92 -8.92 -14.78
CA PRO A 232 0.14 -9.52 -15.59
C PRO A 232 -0.42 -9.97 -16.96
N PRO A 233 0.40 -9.96 -18.03
CA PRO A 233 -0.06 -10.24 -19.40
C PRO A 233 -0.83 -11.55 -19.54
N ARG A 234 -0.39 -12.60 -18.82
CA ARG A 234 -1.06 -13.90 -18.80
C ARG A 234 -2.48 -13.83 -18.24
N LEU A 235 -2.70 -13.08 -17.16
CA LEU A 235 -4.03 -12.92 -16.58
C LEU A 235 -4.91 -12.06 -17.50
N SER A 236 -4.36 -11.00 -18.09
CA SER A 236 -5.07 -10.21 -19.11
C SER A 236 -5.52 -11.07 -20.28
N ALA A 237 -4.66 -11.95 -20.79
CA ALA A 237 -4.99 -12.88 -21.87
C ALA A 237 -6.10 -13.87 -21.47
N LEU A 238 -6.07 -14.41 -20.25
CA LEU A 238 -7.12 -15.29 -19.74
C LEU A 238 -8.47 -14.57 -19.58
N ILE A 239 -8.45 -13.33 -19.09
CA ILE A 239 -9.65 -12.51 -18.97
C ILE A 239 -10.22 -12.21 -20.37
N ALA A 240 -9.38 -11.85 -21.33
CA ALA A 240 -9.80 -11.61 -22.71
C ALA A 240 -10.38 -12.88 -23.36
N ALA A 241 -9.72 -14.03 -23.19
CA ALA A 241 -10.17 -15.32 -23.72
C ALA A 241 -11.51 -15.76 -23.10
N SER A 242 -11.70 -15.59 -21.79
CA SER A 242 -12.96 -15.96 -21.13
C SER A 242 -14.14 -15.12 -21.64
N ARG A 243 -13.92 -13.84 -21.95
CA ARG A 243 -14.94 -12.97 -22.56
C ARG A 243 -15.29 -13.39 -23.98
N LEU A 244 -14.31 -13.79 -24.78
CA LEU A 244 -14.58 -14.41 -26.07
C LEU A 244 -15.44 -15.66 -25.85
N GLY A 245 -15.06 -16.59 -24.98
CA GLY A 245 -15.88 -17.76 -24.67
C GLY A 245 -17.34 -17.44 -24.28
N GLN A 246 -17.58 -16.38 -23.51
CA GLN A 246 -18.94 -15.95 -23.16
C GLN A 246 -19.73 -15.35 -24.33
N ARG A 247 -19.06 -14.69 -25.30
CA ARG A 247 -19.71 -14.19 -26.52
C ARG A 247 -20.10 -15.29 -27.49
N TRP A 248 -19.38 -16.43 -27.46
CA TRP A 248 -19.67 -17.60 -28.29
C TRP A 248 -20.75 -18.52 -27.68
N GLN A 249 -20.99 -18.39 -26.37
CA GLN A 249 -22.24 -18.84 -25.76
C GLN A 249 -23.35 -17.89 -26.23
N GLY A 250 -23.87 -18.12 -27.44
CA GLY A 250 -25.03 -17.40 -27.99
C GLY A 250 -26.25 -17.46 -27.06
N PRO A 251 -27.37 -16.78 -27.38
CA PRO A 251 -28.59 -16.90 -26.59
C PRO A 251 -28.90 -18.39 -26.42
N SER A 252 -28.97 -18.84 -25.16
CA SER A 252 -29.33 -20.22 -24.84
C SER A 252 -30.52 -20.59 -25.72
N PRO A 253 -30.50 -21.72 -26.46
CA PRO A 253 -31.71 -22.18 -27.12
C PRO A 253 -32.80 -22.20 -26.03
N ALA A 254 -33.93 -21.55 -26.33
CA ALA A 254 -35.02 -21.30 -25.41
C ALA A 254 -35.23 -22.55 -24.55
N ALA A 255 -35.19 -22.35 -23.23
CA ALA A 255 -35.31 -23.41 -22.23
C ALA A 255 -36.36 -24.42 -22.68
N VAL A 256 -35.92 -25.61 -23.09
CA VAL A 256 -36.81 -26.77 -23.18
C VAL A 256 -37.38 -26.91 -21.78
N ALA A 257 -38.70 -26.76 -21.67
CA ALA A 257 -39.43 -26.71 -20.42
C ALA A 257 -38.94 -27.83 -19.49
N ALA A 258 -38.36 -27.43 -18.35
CA ALA A 258 -37.97 -28.36 -17.32
C ALA A 258 -39.21 -29.08 -16.76
N PRO A 259 -39.14 -30.40 -16.48
CA PRO A 259 -40.22 -31.11 -15.80
C PRO A 259 -40.49 -30.50 -14.41
N PRO A 260 -41.71 -30.67 -13.86
CA PRO A 260 -42.13 -29.97 -12.64
C PRO A 260 -41.25 -30.30 -11.43
N ALA A 261 -41.07 -29.26 -10.62
CA ALA A 261 -40.07 -29.12 -9.56
C ALA A 261 -40.15 -30.18 -8.44
N SER A 262 -38.99 -30.72 -8.08
CA SER A 262 -38.72 -31.24 -6.73
C SER A 262 -38.42 -30.06 -5.77
N PRO A 263 -38.69 -30.19 -4.46
CA PRO A 263 -38.61 -29.06 -3.52
C PRO A 263 -37.21 -28.43 -3.44
N PRO A 264 -37.12 -27.15 -3.02
CA PRO A 264 -35.88 -26.37 -3.11
C PRO A 264 -34.82 -26.90 -2.15
N SER A 265 -33.86 -27.66 -2.67
CA SER A 265 -32.55 -27.82 -2.04
C SER A 265 -31.74 -26.54 -2.29
N THR A 266 -31.43 -25.81 -1.23
CA THR A 266 -30.74 -24.51 -1.26
C THR A 266 -29.24 -24.60 -1.60
N ALA A 267 -28.76 -25.77 -2.04
CA ALA A 267 -27.38 -25.97 -2.44
C ALA A 267 -27.23 -25.94 -3.96
N LYS A 268 -26.66 -24.84 -4.48
CA LYS A 268 -26.18 -24.78 -5.86
C LYS A 268 -24.84 -25.50 -5.94
N VAL A 269 -24.83 -26.76 -6.41
CA VAL A 269 -23.59 -27.50 -6.65
C VAL A 269 -22.94 -26.96 -7.92
N VAL A 270 -21.81 -26.25 -7.77
CA VAL A 270 -20.94 -25.88 -8.89
C VAL A 270 -19.82 -26.90 -8.95
N ARG A 271 -19.74 -27.65 -10.06
CA ARG A 271 -18.63 -28.58 -10.32
C ARG A 271 -17.42 -27.75 -10.75
N LEU A 272 -16.41 -27.67 -9.88
CA LEU A 272 -15.10 -27.14 -10.25
C LEU A 272 -14.31 -28.30 -10.87
N ASP A 273 -14.42 -28.48 -12.19
CA ASP A 273 -13.57 -29.43 -12.90
C ASP A 273 -12.16 -28.87 -12.97
N PHE A 274 -11.34 -29.18 -11.96
CA PHE A 274 -9.91 -28.91 -11.97
C PHE A 274 -9.21 -30.04 -12.75
N GLN A 275 -9.30 -30.00 -14.08
CA GLN A 275 -8.46 -30.84 -14.92
C GLN A 275 -7.15 -30.11 -15.23
N GLY A 276 -6.08 -30.55 -14.56
CA GLY A 276 -4.73 -30.08 -14.83
C GLY A 276 -3.81 -30.36 -13.65
N GLY A 277 -3.23 -31.55 -13.61
CA GLY A 277 -2.22 -31.91 -12.63
C GLY A 277 -0.99 -31.00 -12.72
N VAL A 278 -0.58 -30.48 -11.57
CA VAL A 278 0.82 -30.27 -11.24
C VAL A 278 0.99 -30.77 -9.81
N SER A 279 1.72 -31.87 -9.71
CA SER A 279 2.18 -32.46 -8.46
C SER A 279 2.93 -31.41 -7.63
N GLY A 280 2.67 -31.39 -6.32
CA GLY A 280 3.53 -30.70 -5.35
C GLY A 280 2.82 -29.75 -4.39
N VAL A 281 2.09 -30.33 -3.43
CA VAL A 281 1.72 -29.74 -2.13
C VAL A 281 0.85 -28.48 -2.18
N ALA A 282 -0.46 -28.67 -2.38
CA ALA A 282 -1.49 -27.67 -2.12
C ALA A 282 -2.17 -27.92 -0.76
N ALA A 283 -2.36 -26.83 -0.04
CA ALA A 283 -2.88 -26.71 1.31
C ALA A 283 -4.33 -27.18 1.49
N ALA A 284 -4.64 -27.72 2.68
CA ALA A 284 -6.00 -27.82 3.17
C ALA A 284 -6.34 -26.62 4.07
N LEU A 285 -6.76 -25.50 3.46
CA LEU A 285 -7.47 -24.45 4.18
C LEU A 285 -8.94 -24.85 4.28
N ARG A 286 -9.35 -25.39 5.43
CA ARG A 286 -10.77 -25.65 5.74
C ARG A 286 -11.43 -24.33 6.15
N VAL A 287 -12.20 -23.73 5.24
CA VAL A 287 -13.20 -22.71 5.61
C VAL A 287 -14.45 -23.44 6.07
N ARG A 288 -14.74 -23.41 7.36
CA ARG A 288 -16.06 -23.78 7.90
C ARG A 288 -17.04 -22.64 7.60
N ALA A 289 -18.12 -22.93 6.88
CA ALA A 289 -19.27 -22.05 6.81
C ALA A 289 -19.94 -21.98 8.20
N ALA A 290 -20.15 -20.77 8.71
CA ALA A 290 -20.92 -20.55 9.92
C ALA A 290 -22.42 -20.61 9.58
N VAL A 291 -23.14 -21.50 10.27
CA VAL A 291 -24.62 -21.55 10.30
C VAL A 291 -25.09 -20.41 11.22
N PRO A 292 -26.12 -19.61 10.86
CA PRO A 292 -26.66 -18.62 11.79
C PRO A 292 -27.39 -19.31 12.96
N PRO A 293 -27.25 -18.83 14.20
CA PRO A 293 -27.98 -19.39 15.33
C PRO A 293 -29.48 -19.08 15.22
N ALA A 294 -30.31 -20.07 15.61
CA ALA A 294 -31.75 -19.93 15.75
C ALA A 294 -32.12 -18.89 16.82
N ALA A 295 -33.23 -18.18 16.61
CA ALA A 295 -33.76 -17.19 17.54
C ALA A 295 -34.06 -17.80 18.94
N PRO A 296 -33.79 -17.09 20.04
CA PRO A 296 -34.11 -17.59 21.38
C PRO A 296 -35.62 -17.63 21.61
N GLY A 297 -36.11 -18.77 22.08
CA GLY A 297 -37.48 -18.95 22.52
C GLY A 297 -37.84 -18.08 23.73
N ARG A 298 -39.13 -17.72 23.81
CA ARG A 298 -39.74 -16.90 24.87
C ARG A 298 -39.51 -17.55 26.26
N PRO A 299 -39.09 -16.80 27.29
CA PRO A 299 -38.96 -17.34 28.65
C PRO A 299 -40.35 -17.57 29.29
N PRO A 300 -40.48 -18.59 30.18
CA PRO A 300 -41.72 -18.84 30.92
C PRO A 300 -41.99 -17.76 31.99
N PRO A 301 -43.26 -17.55 32.40
CA PRO A 301 -43.61 -16.55 33.40
C PRO A 301 -43.13 -16.93 34.83
N PRO A 302 -42.84 -15.94 35.69
CA PRO A 302 -42.36 -16.18 37.05
C PRO A 302 -43.47 -16.68 37.99
N ALA A 303 -43.08 -17.52 38.96
CA ALA A 303 -43.94 -18.03 40.03
C ALA A 303 -44.27 -16.93 41.07
N PRO A 304 -45.42 -17.01 41.76
CA PRO A 304 -45.84 -16.01 42.75
C PRO A 304 -45.05 -16.10 44.07
N CYS A 305 -44.70 -14.93 44.63
CA CYS A 305 -44.07 -14.79 45.95
C CYS A 305 -45.06 -15.02 47.11
N PRO A 306 -44.62 -15.58 48.26
CA PRO A 306 -45.40 -15.62 49.49
C PRO A 306 -45.40 -14.27 50.24
N PRO A 307 -46.41 -14.02 51.12
CA PRO A 307 -46.61 -12.71 51.75
C PRO A 307 -45.65 -12.41 52.90
N VAL A 308 -45.22 -11.14 52.98
CA VAL A 308 -44.40 -10.56 54.06
C VAL A 308 -45.32 -9.94 55.12
N ARG A 309 -45.02 -10.22 56.40
CA ARG A 309 -45.67 -9.66 57.59
C ARG A 309 -45.30 -8.18 57.78
N THR A 310 -46.30 -7.38 58.13
CA THR A 310 -46.22 -6.00 58.56
C THR A 310 -45.59 -5.87 59.96
N GLY A 311 -44.73 -4.87 60.14
CA GLY A 311 -44.27 -4.39 61.45
C GLY A 311 -44.11 -2.87 61.39
N ASP A 312 -44.78 -2.20 62.31
CA ASP A 312 -45.05 -0.76 62.40
C ASP A 312 -43.84 0.15 62.69
N GLY A 313 -43.97 1.41 62.29
CA GLY A 313 -43.74 2.53 63.21
C GLY A 313 -42.48 3.39 63.00
N PRO A 314 -42.51 4.68 63.44
CA PRO A 314 -42.32 5.77 62.48
C PRO A 314 -41.28 6.84 62.86
N ALA A 315 -41.02 7.70 61.87
CA ALA A 315 -40.82 9.15 61.89
C ALA A 315 -39.83 9.81 62.88
N GLY A 316 -39.00 10.69 62.33
CA GLY A 316 -38.71 11.96 63.01
C GLY A 316 -37.28 12.47 62.91
N ASP A 317 -37.15 13.55 62.14
CA ASP A 317 -36.48 14.79 62.54
C ASP A 317 -35.09 15.14 61.98
N THR A 318 -34.98 16.46 61.87
CA THR A 318 -34.16 17.37 61.09
C THR A 318 -32.75 17.62 61.67
N GLY A 319 -31.83 18.19 60.87
CA GLY A 319 -30.57 18.69 61.44
C GLY A 319 -29.47 19.05 60.45
N THR A 320 -29.55 20.26 59.91
CA THR A 320 -28.50 21.12 59.33
C THR A 320 -27.14 21.07 60.06
N THR A 321 -26.00 21.02 59.36
CA THR A 321 -24.96 22.09 59.34
C THR A 321 -23.78 21.79 58.42
N ASP A 322 -23.22 22.91 57.98
CA ASP A 322 -22.20 23.19 56.99
C ASP A 322 -20.76 23.13 57.57
N ALA A 323 -19.80 23.25 56.66
CA ALA A 323 -18.48 23.88 56.81
C ALA A 323 -17.21 23.02 56.91
N ALA A 324 -16.36 23.31 55.92
CA ALA A 324 -14.91 23.57 56.00
C ALA A 324 -13.94 22.39 55.82
N ARG A 325 -12.72 22.55 55.30
CA ARG A 325 -11.97 23.52 54.45
C ARG A 325 -10.50 23.04 54.55
N GLY A 326 -9.70 23.20 53.49
CA GLY A 326 -8.22 23.20 53.55
C GLY A 326 -7.57 21.85 53.27
N GLU A 327 -6.87 21.67 52.15
CA GLU A 327 -5.50 22.17 51.84
C GLU A 327 -4.39 21.29 52.45
N GLY A 328 -3.42 20.91 51.62
CA GLY A 328 -2.09 20.51 52.11
C GLY A 328 -1.39 19.44 51.29
N ASP A 329 -0.58 19.89 50.33
CA ASP A 329 0.53 19.17 49.68
C ASP A 329 1.41 18.35 50.64
N ALA A 330 2.01 17.26 50.14
CA ALA A 330 3.48 17.14 50.00
C ALA A 330 3.98 15.69 49.83
N LEU A 331 4.89 15.54 48.83
CA LEU A 331 6.10 14.69 48.80
C LEU A 331 5.93 13.15 48.89
N ALA A 332 6.82 12.28 48.40
CA ALA A 332 7.83 12.19 47.34
C ALA A 332 8.49 10.80 47.52
N ARG A 333 8.95 10.19 46.41
CA ARG A 333 10.01 9.14 46.29
C ARG A 333 9.74 7.70 46.76
N ALA A 334 9.95 6.76 45.84
CA ALA A 334 10.95 5.65 45.88
C ALA A 334 10.81 4.82 44.57
N ALA A 335 11.83 4.76 43.69
CA ALA A 335 12.89 3.73 43.60
C ALA A 335 12.34 2.34 43.18
N VAL A 336 12.58 1.88 41.93
CA VAL A 336 13.73 1.06 41.47
C VAL A 336 13.72 -0.38 42.03
N ALA A 337 13.83 -1.33 41.09
CA ALA A 337 14.16 -2.77 41.18
C ALA A 337 13.01 -3.77 41.40
N ALA A 338 12.52 -4.33 40.28
CA ALA A 338 12.53 -5.77 39.98
C ALA A 338 12.27 -5.98 38.48
#